data_AF-A0A146KKR2-F1
#
_entry.id   AF-A0A146KKR2-F1
#
_cell.length_a   1.000
_cell.length_b   1.000
_cell.length_c   1.000
_cell.angle_alpha   90.00
_cell.angle_beta   90.00
_cell.angle_gamma   90.00
#
_symmetry.space_group_name_H-M   'P 1'
#
loop_
_entity.id
_entity.type
_entity.pdbx_description
1 polymer ?
#
loop_
_entity_poly.entity_id
_entity_poly.type
_entity_poly.pdbx_seq_one_letter_code
_entity_poly.pdbx_strand_id
1 'polypeptide(L)'
;LIELVNQNIQNNRIIWKNIGQILNRTANQCKTMYTIQLKLKDFKSIEKWTPFQIHTLFGAVYTIGQQWTLIQKNYFPDKSVSQIRQKYLTVNKQFDILLENLDRIETLNQPKCFFKLHLEQIQFVKQLDNTS
;
A
#
# COMPACT_ATOMS: atom_id res chain seq x y z
N LEU A 1 7.26 29.89 16.71
CA LEU A 1 8.08 28.71 16.32
C LEU A 1 9.48 29.12 15.87
N ILE A 2 9.65 30.11 14.98
CA ILE A 2 10.98 30.58 14.54
C ILE A 2 11.88 31.00 15.71
N GLU A 3 11.40 31.84 16.62
CA GLU A 3 12.16 32.26 17.81
C GLU A 3 12.52 31.07 18.71
N LEU A 4 11.56 30.16 18.92
CA LEU A 4 11.76 28.96 19.71
C LEU A 4 12.80 28.01 19.08
N VAL A 5 12.84 27.95 17.74
CA VAL A 5 13.87 27.22 16.99
C VAL A 5 15.23 27.85 17.23
N ASN A 6 15.36 29.18 17.14
CA ASN A 6 16.62 29.89 17.37
C ASN A 6 17.17 29.66 18.78
N GLN A 7 16.31 29.59 19.79
CA GLN A 7 16.68 29.30 21.18
C GLN A 7 17.11 27.84 21.42
N ASN A 8 16.80 26.93 20.49
CA ASN A 8 17.07 25.49 20.60
C ASN A 8 18.06 24.99 19.53
N ILE A 9 18.94 25.87 19.03
CA ILE A 9 20.08 25.50 18.19
C ILE A 9 21.26 25.16 19.10
N GLN A 10 21.80 23.95 18.95
CA GLN A 10 23.05 23.53 19.61
C GLN A 10 23.99 22.94 18.57
N ASN A 11 25.26 23.35 18.57
CA ASN A 11 26.27 22.90 17.59
C ASN A 11 25.78 23.03 16.14
N ASN A 12 25.14 24.15 15.81
CA ASN A 12 24.57 24.44 14.49
C ASN A 12 23.48 23.45 14.03
N ARG A 13 22.87 22.71 14.95
CA ARG A 13 21.75 21.78 14.69
C ARG A 13 20.55 22.14 15.55
N ILE A 14 19.35 22.09 14.96
CA ILE A 14 18.10 22.34 15.67
C ILE A 14 17.70 21.10 16.48
N ILE A 15 17.50 21.26 17.79
CA ILE A 15 17.03 20.19 18.68
C ILE A 15 15.50 20.17 18.71
N TRP A 16 14.92 19.43 17.76
CA TRP A 16 13.46 19.30 17.63
C TRP A 16 12.77 18.64 18.82
N LYS A 17 13.50 17.84 19.62
CA LYS A 17 12.94 17.14 20.79
C LYS A 17 12.49 18.14 21.87
N ASN A 18 13.33 19.12 22.20
CA ASN A 18 13.04 20.14 23.21
C ASN A 18 11.86 21.03 22.78
N ILE A 19 11.87 21.42 21.51
CA ILE A 19 10.78 22.19 20.87
C ILE A 19 9.46 21.40 20.95
N GLY A 20 9.50 20.10 20.68
CA GLY A 20 8.35 19.22 20.76
C GLY A 20 7.77 19.13 22.18
N GLN A 21 8.63 19.06 23.20
CA GLN A 21 8.21 19.07 24.59
C GLN A 21 7.51 20.38 24.97
N ILE A 22 8.08 21.53 24.58
CA ILE A 22 7.49 22.86 24.87
C ILE A 22 6.13 23.02 24.18
N LEU A 23 5.99 22.54 22.94
CA LEU A 23 4.78 22.71 22.12
C LEU A 23 3.77 21.56 22.28
N ASN A 24 4.06 20.57 23.13
CA ASN A 24 3.29 19.33 23.28
C ASN A 24 2.99 18.65 21.92
N ARG A 25 4.02 18.53 21.08
CA ARG A 25 3.97 17.96 19.72
C ARG A 25 5.15 17.04 19.48
N THR A 26 5.04 16.13 18.51
CA THR A 26 6.19 15.30 18.13
C THR A 26 7.25 16.13 17.42
N ALA A 27 8.52 15.76 17.54
CA ALA A 27 9.62 16.43 16.86
C ALA A 27 9.39 16.57 15.34
N ASN A 28 8.78 15.55 14.70
CA ASN A 28 8.42 15.58 13.29
C ASN A 28 7.33 16.60 12.95
N GLN A 29 6.33 16.77 13.82
CA GLN A 29 5.31 17.80 13.66
C GLN A 29 5.95 19.19 13.72
N CYS A 30 6.82 19.45 14.70
CA CYS A 30 7.52 20.73 14.84
C CYS A 30 8.41 21.03 13.62
N LYS A 31 9.16 20.03 13.13
CA LYS A 31 9.99 20.15 11.92
C LYS A 31 9.15 20.47 10.68
N THR A 32 8.02 19.78 10.51
CA THR A 32 7.09 20.02 9.41
C THR A 32 6.52 21.43 9.47
N MET A 33 6.07 21.86 10.65
CA MET A 33 5.50 23.18 10.88
C MET A 33 6.50 24.30 10.58
N TYR A 34 7.78 24.12 10.96
CA TYR A 34 8.85 25.06 10.65
C TYR A 34 9.15 25.12 9.15
N THR A 35 9.18 23.96 8.48
CA THR A 35 9.39 23.88 7.03
C THR A 35 8.28 24.58 6.26
N ILE A 36 7.02 24.41 6.70
CA ILE A 36 5.84 25.12 6.16
C ILE A 36 5.99 26.62 6.38
N GLN A 37 6.30 27.04 7.61
CA GLN A 37 6.38 28.46 7.97
C GLN A 37 7.47 29.19 7.19
N LEU A 38 8.61 28.53 6.93
CA LEU A 38 9.68 29.07 6.10
C LEU A 38 9.44 28.94 4.59
N LYS A 39 8.29 28.38 4.17
CA LYS A 39 7.98 28.09 2.76
C LYS A 39 9.09 27.30 2.05
N LEU A 40 9.80 26.45 2.79
CA LEU A 40 10.89 25.63 2.24
C LEU A 40 10.39 24.43 1.43
N LYS A 41 9.09 24.16 1.48
CA LYS A 41 8.47 23.04 0.78
C LYS A 41 7.06 23.39 0.36
N ASP A 42 6.77 23.20 -0.92
CA ASP A 42 5.41 23.23 -1.43
C ASP A 42 4.69 21.94 -1.09
N PHE A 43 3.64 22.06 -0.27
CA PHE A 43 2.75 20.96 0.03
C PHE A 43 1.70 20.88 -1.07
N LYS A 44 2.01 20.17 -2.15
CA LYS A 44 0.98 19.74 -3.12
C LYS A 44 0.06 18.72 -2.43
N SER A 45 -1.25 18.93 -2.53
CA SER A 45 -2.20 17.95 -2.02
C SER A 45 -1.98 16.61 -2.74
N ILE A 46 -2.08 15.51 -2.00
CA ILE A 46 -1.97 14.18 -2.61
C ILE A 46 -3.23 13.97 -3.43
N GLU A 47 -3.11 14.04 -4.75
CA GLU A 47 -4.19 13.76 -5.66
C GLU A 47 -4.70 12.33 -5.43
N LYS A 48 -6.02 12.18 -5.23
CA LYS A 48 -6.66 10.88 -5.04
C LYS A 48 -6.61 10.07 -6.33
N TRP A 49 -6.33 8.78 -6.22
CA TRP A 49 -6.39 7.86 -7.35
C TRP A 49 -7.84 7.61 -7.75
N THR A 50 -8.16 7.83 -9.03
CA THR A 50 -9.48 7.50 -9.58
C THR A 50 -9.58 6.00 -9.92
N PRO A 51 -10.80 5.43 -10.00
CA PRO A 51 -10.97 4.05 -10.46
C PRO A 51 -10.35 3.80 -11.83
N PHE A 52 -10.53 4.75 -12.77
CA PHE A 52 -9.91 4.68 -14.09
C PHE A 52 -8.37 4.60 -14.01
N GLN A 53 -7.74 5.44 -13.19
CA GLN A 53 -6.28 5.39 -12.99
C GLN A 53 -5.83 4.05 -12.40
N ILE A 54 -6.62 3.45 -11.50
CA ILE A 54 -6.31 2.12 -10.95
C ILE A 54 -6.42 1.05 -12.04
N HIS A 55 -7.50 1.06 -12.84
CA HIS A 55 -7.64 0.13 -13.97
C HIS A 55 -6.48 0.28 -14.97
N THR A 56 -6.13 1.50 -15.35
CA THR A 56 -5.00 1.78 -16.25
C THR A 56 -3.68 1.28 -15.66
N LEU A 57 -3.46 1.43 -14.35
CA LEU A 57 -2.26 0.94 -13.68
C LEU A 57 -2.16 -0.58 -13.78
N PHE A 58 -3.22 -1.31 -13.45
CA PHE A 58 -3.21 -2.77 -13.53
C PHE A 58 -3.10 -3.27 -14.98
N GLY A 59 -3.77 -2.61 -15.93
CA GLY A 59 -3.62 -2.89 -17.35
C GLY A 59 -2.20 -2.69 -17.85
N ALA A 60 -1.53 -1.61 -17.45
CA ALA A 60 -0.14 -1.36 -17.81
C ALA A 60 0.80 -2.39 -17.17
N VAL A 61 0.61 -2.75 -15.89
CA VAL A 61 1.41 -3.80 -15.25
C VAL A 61 1.20 -5.16 -15.93
N TYR A 62 -0.02 -5.46 -16.37
CA TYR A 62 -0.32 -6.68 -17.10
C TYR A 62 0.39 -6.74 -18.47
N THR A 63 0.45 -5.62 -19.20
CA THR A 63 1.02 -5.60 -20.56
C THR A 63 2.54 -5.52 -20.60
N ILE A 64 3.16 -4.71 -19.73
CA ILE A 64 4.60 -4.45 -19.75
C ILE A 64 5.34 -4.88 -18.48
N GLY A 65 4.64 -5.51 -17.53
CA GLY A 65 5.19 -5.93 -16.25
C GLY A 65 5.40 -4.75 -15.28
N GLN A 66 6.16 -4.98 -14.21
CA GLN A 66 6.45 -3.99 -13.17
C GLN A 66 7.52 -2.96 -13.56
N GLN A 67 7.51 -2.51 -14.82
CA GLN A 67 8.44 -1.50 -15.35
C GLN A 67 8.01 -0.09 -14.93
N TRP A 68 8.18 0.24 -13.65
CA TRP A 68 7.58 1.43 -13.04
C TRP A 68 7.97 2.75 -13.69
N THR A 69 9.23 2.91 -14.10
CA THR A 69 9.70 4.11 -14.80
C THR A 69 9.01 4.29 -16.16
N LEU A 70 8.80 3.18 -16.88
CA LEU A 70 8.11 3.19 -18.17
C LEU A 70 6.61 3.49 -17.98
N ILE A 71 5.99 2.87 -16.98
CA ILE A 71 4.58 3.11 -16.62
C ILE A 71 4.38 4.59 -16.23
N GLN A 72 5.28 5.15 -15.43
CA GLN A 72 5.24 6.56 -15.03
C GLN A 72 5.31 7.47 -16.24
N LYS A 73 6.31 7.24 -17.12
CA LYS A 73 6.51 8.05 -18.32
C LYS A 73 5.30 8.04 -19.26
N ASN A 74 4.68 6.89 -19.45
CA ASN A 74 3.65 6.71 -20.48
C ASN A 74 2.22 6.98 -19.99
N TYR A 75 1.92 6.76 -18.69
CA TYR A 75 0.54 6.79 -18.18
C TYR A 75 0.32 7.75 -17.01
N PHE A 76 1.35 8.04 -16.21
CA PHE A 76 1.20 8.82 -14.98
C PHE A 76 2.34 9.84 -14.79
N PRO A 77 2.51 10.81 -15.70
CA PRO A 77 3.63 11.76 -15.65
C PRO A 77 3.64 12.58 -14.35
N ASP A 78 2.46 12.85 -13.79
CA ASP A 78 2.30 13.65 -12.56
C ASP A 78 2.49 12.86 -11.26
N LYS A 79 2.70 11.54 -11.36
CA LYS A 79 2.91 10.67 -10.19
C LYS A 79 4.35 10.20 -10.19
N SER A 80 4.96 10.17 -9.01
CA SER A 80 6.27 9.57 -8.85
C SER A 80 6.20 8.05 -8.99
N VAL A 81 7.29 7.44 -9.44
CA VAL A 81 7.47 5.98 -9.49
C VAL A 81 7.12 5.31 -8.16
N SER A 82 7.51 5.93 -7.04
CA SER A 82 7.20 5.42 -5.70
C SER A 82 5.70 5.40 -5.41
N GLN A 83 4.97 6.48 -5.75
CA GLN A 83 3.51 6.54 -5.58
C GLN A 83 2.79 5.47 -6.41
N ILE A 84 3.25 5.24 -7.64
CA ILE A 84 2.68 4.24 -8.55
C ILE A 84 2.88 2.83 -7.98
N ARG A 85 4.12 2.48 -7.64
CA ARG A 85 4.47 1.18 -7.05
C ARG A 85 3.69 0.93 -5.76
N GLN A 86 3.66 1.92 -4.86
CA GLN A 86 2.96 1.79 -3.59
C GLN A 86 1.45 1.58 -3.80
N LYS A 87 0.86 2.30 -4.77
CA LYS A 87 -0.56 2.13 -5.08
C LYS A 87 -0.86 0.71 -5.58
N TYR A 88 -0.05 0.20 -6.51
CA TYR A 88 -0.22 -1.16 -7.03
C TYR A 88 -0.17 -2.20 -5.90
N LEU A 89 0.88 -2.16 -5.06
CA LEU A 89 1.04 -3.10 -3.95
C LEU A 89 -0.12 -3.05 -2.95
N THR A 90 -0.56 -1.85 -2.58
CA THR A 90 -1.68 -1.69 -1.64
C THR A 90 -2.97 -2.26 -2.21
N VAL A 91 -3.28 -1.98 -3.48
CA VAL A 91 -4.52 -2.49 -4.11
C VAL A 91 -4.44 -3.98 -4.37
N ASN A 92 -3.28 -4.50 -4.81
CA ASN A 92 -3.11 -5.93 -5.05
C ASN A 92 -3.31 -6.74 -3.76
N LYS A 93 -2.71 -6.28 -2.66
CA LYS A 93 -2.92 -6.90 -1.35
C LYS A 93 -4.39 -6.91 -0.93
N GLN A 94 -5.13 -5.84 -1.21
CA GLN A 94 -6.57 -5.80 -0.93
C GLN A 94 -7.35 -6.80 -1.79
N PHE A 95 -6.92 -6.98 -3.04
CA PHE A 95 -7.50 -7.97 -3.95
C PHE A 95 -7.23 -9.40 -3.48
N ASP A 96 -6.00 -9.71 -3.06
CA ASP A 96 -5.64 -11.02 -2.50
C ASP A 96 -6.50 -11.37 -1.28
N ILE A 97 -6.72 -10.41 -0.38
CA ILE A 97 -7.61 -10.58 0.79
C ILE A 97 -9.07 -10.80 0.36
N LEU A 98 -9.53 -10.07 -0.67
CA LEU A 98 -10.89 -10.22 -1.17
C LEU A 98 -11.10 -11.62 -1.76
N LEU A 99 -10.16 -12.10 -2.56
CA LEU A 99 -10.18 -13.44 -3.14
C LEU A 99 -10.19 -14.52 -2.06
N GLU A 100 -9.32 -14.41 -1.05
CA GLU A 100 -9.29 -15.35 0.08
C GLU A 100 -10.64 -15.39 0.82
N ASN A 101 -11.28 -14.24 1.00
CA ASN A 101 -12.60 -14.18 1.64
C ASN A 101 -13.70 -14.79 0.77
N LEU A 102 -13.65 -14.61 -0.55
CA LEU A 102 -14.60 -15.23 -1.48
C LEU A 102 -14.45 -16.75 -1.48
N ASP A 103 -13.22 -17.26 -1.53
CA ASP A 103 -12.94 -18.70 -1.47
C ASP A 103 -13.49 -19.32 -0.17
N ARG A 104 -13.34 -18.62 0.96
CA ARG A 104 -13.91 -19.06 2.24
C ARG A 104 -15.44 -19.10 2.23
N ILE A 105 -16.09 -18.11 1.62
CA ILE A 105 -17.56 -18.08 1.50
C ILE A 105 -18.05 -19.21 0.59
N GLU A 106 -17.40 -19.44 -0.56
CA GLU A 106 -17.74 -20.55 -1.43
C GLU A 106 -17.58 -21.89 -0.71
N THR A 107 -16.47 -22.09 -0.01
CA THR A 107 -16.22 -23.31 0.77
C THR A 107 -17.29 -23.54 1.85
N LEU A 108 -17.76 -22.49 2.52
CA LEU A 108 -18.80 -22.58 3.55
C LEU A 108 -20.20 -22.80 2.96
N ASN A 109 -20.45 -22.32 1.75
CA ASN A 109 -21.74 -22.47 1.05
C ASN A 109 -21.84 -23.78 0.26
N GLN A 110 -20.78 -24.59 0.20
CA GLN A 110 -20.88 -25.89 -0.44
C GLN A 110 -21.70 -26.86 0.42
N PRO A 111 -22.76 -27.47 -0.15
CA PRO A 111 -23.60 -28.40 0.58
C PRO A 111 -22.78 -29.59 1.05
N LYS A 112 -23.06 -30.11 2.26
CA LYS A 112 -22.32 -31.24 2.87
C LYS A 112 -22.17 -32.46 1.94
N CYS A 113 -23.08 -32.64 1.00
CA CYS A 113 -22.99 -33.69 -0.02
C CYS A 113 -21.80 -33.51 -0.97
N PHE A 114 -21.39 -32.29 -1.30
CA PHE A 114 -20.23 -32.00 -2.14
C PHE A 114 -18.94 -32.52 -1.49
N PHE A 115 -18.72 -32.21 -0.21
CA PHE A 115 -17.56 -32.70 0.53
C PHE A 115 -17.55 -34.23 0.67
N LYS A 116 -18.73 -34.84 0.87
CA LYS A 116 -18.87 -36.30 0.92
C LYS A 116 -18.46 -36.94 -0.41
N LEU A 117 -18.98 -36.43 -1.52
CA LEU A 117 -18.71 -36.94 -2.86
C LEU A 117 -17.22 -36.77 -3.25
N HIS A 118 -16.60 -35.66 -2.82
CA HIS A 118 -15.19 -35.41 -3.07
C HIS A 118 -14.27 -36.32 -2.22
N LEU A 119 -14.63 -36.58 -0.96
CA LEU A 119 -13.92 -37.54 -0.11
C LEU A 119 -14.01 -38.97 -0.66
N GLU A 120 -15.18 -39.36 -1.18
CA GLU A 120 -15.39 -40.66 -1.83
C GLU A 120 -14.53 -40.78 -3.10
N GLN A 121 -14.43 -39.73 -3.91
CA GLN A 121 -13.55 -39.68 -5.08
C GLN A 121 -12.06 -39.79 -4.72
N ILE A 122 -11.60 -39.07 -3.69
CA ILE A 122 -10.20 -39.15 -3.21
C ILE A 122 -9.88 -40.55 -2.69
N GLN A 123 -10.80 -41.19 -1.99
CA GLN A 123 -10.64 -42.57 -1.49
C GLN A 123 -10.60 -43.58 -2.63
N PHE A 124 -11.45 -43.41 -3.65
CA PHE A 124 -11.48 -44.26 -4.83
C PHE A 124 -10.16 -44.19 -5.63
N VAL A 125 -9.62 -42.99 -5.87
CA VAL A 125 -8.33 -42.83 -6.55
C VAL A 125 -7.20 -43.51 -5.76
N LYS A 126 -7.17 -43.33 -4.44
CA LYS A 126 -6.19 -44.01 -3.57
C LYS A 126 -6.30 -45.54 -3.57
N GLN A 127 -7.49 -46.09 -3.81
CA GLN A 127 -7.68 -47.53 -3.90
C GLN A 127 -7.14 -48.08 -5.22
N LEU A 128 -7.32 -47.36 -6.33
CA LEU A 128 -6.78 -47.73 -7.64
C LEU A 128 -5.25 -47.75 -7.66
N ASP A 129 -4.62 -46.78 -6.98
CA ASP A 129 -3.16 -46.69 -6.85
C ASP A 129 -2.56 -47.82 -5.99
N ASN A 130 -3.34 -48.46 -5.12
CA ASN A 130 -2.87 -49.57 -4.26
C ASN A 130 -3.10 -50.95 -4.88
N THR A 131 -3.76 -51.02 -6.04
CA THR A 131 -4.06 -52.26 -6.77
C THR A 131 -3.26 -52.42 -8.07
N SER A 132 -2.34 -51.49 -8.36
CA SER A 132 -1.38 -51.53 -9.46
C SER A 132 0.02 -51.84 -8.93
#